data_AF-A0A1B7MIC1-F1
#
_entry.id   AF-A0A1B7MIC1-F1
#
_cell.length_a   1.000
_cell.length_b   1.000
_cell.length_c   1.000
_cell.angle_alpha   90.00
_cell.angle_beta   90.00
_cell.angle_gamma   90.00
#
_symmetry.space_group_name_H-M   'P 1'
#
loop_
_entity.id
_entity.type
_entity.pdbx_description
1 polymer ?
#
loop_
_entity_poly.entity_id
_entity_poly.type
_entity_poly.pdbx_seq_one_letter_code
_entity_poly.pdbx_strand_id
1 'polypeptide(L)'
;MLQYRIALFFGAATVAGAFSGLLAFAISHMNGIGGLEAWSWIFLLEGLLTVVVAIISFFWLVDFPDTATFLTPEERTFVMWKKKYDISSVGEEDIFSVRHIRAAFADWQVWIHILIYISIVAPLTGITLFLPFGYSTSISQLLTIPPYICATIVLFVFAHYSDKLKMRSPFILTGLLMYGLELMFVGIGLIFVPIAVFVYKRINAQRDAAERLALERGEKIQYSNQELRELGDRAPNFRYTL
;
A
#
# COMPACT_ATOMS: atom_id res chain seq x y z
N MET A 1 13.08 -14.51 -20.75
CA MET A 1 12.29 -14.43 -19.51
C MET A 1 12.77 -13.24 -18.68
N LEU A 2 12.52 -12.00 -19.13
CA LEU A 2 12.92 -10.81 -18.37
C LEU A 2 11.83 -10.46 -17.35
N GLN A 3 10.56 -10.48 -17.77
CA GLN A 3 9.43 -10.15 -16.92
C GLN A 3 9.28 -11.15 -15.77
N TYR A 4 9.52 -12.44 -16.02
CA TYR A 4 9.49 -13.46 -14.97
C TYR A 4 10.59 -13.25 -13.90
N ARG A 5 11.78 -12.79 -14.28
CA ARG A 5 12.85 -12.49 -13.32
C ARG A 5 12.52 -11.28 -12.46
N ILE A 6 11.94 -10.25 -13.07
CA ILE A 6 11.44 -9.06 -12.37
C ILE A 6 10.29 -9.47 -11.43
N ALA A 7 9.37 -10.31 -11.88
CA ALA A 7 8.27 -10.82 -11.07
C ALA A 7 8.73 -11.72 -9.92
N LEU A 8 9.81 -12.50 -10.08
CA LEU A 8 10.42 -13.23 -8.97
C LEU A 8 10.93 -12.27 -7.89
N PHE A 9 11.60 -11.19 -8.29
CA PHE A 9 12.12 -10.19 -7.37
C PHE A 9 11.00 -9.43 -6.65
N PHE A 10 10.05 -8.85 -7.38
CA PHE A 10 8.91 -8.13 -6.78
C PHE A 10 7.93 -9.06 -6.06
N GLY A 11 7.78 -10.31 -6.53
CA GLY A 11 6.94 -11.33 -5.91
C GLY A 11 7.49 -11.79 -4.56
N ALA A 12 8.82 -11.75 -4.35
CA ALA A 12 9.39 -12.00 -3.03
C ALA A 12 8.90 -10.96 -2.01
N ALA A 13 8.75 -9.69 -2.41
CA ALA A 13 8.22 -8.65 -1.53
C ALA A 13 6.73 -8.86 -1.20
N THR A 14 5.90 -9.28 -2.16
CA THR A 14 4.48 -9.57 -1.90
C THR A 14 4.30 -10.80 -1.01
N VAL A 15 5.13 -11.83 -1.20
CA VAL A 15 5.18 -13.00 -0.32
C VAL A 15 5.61 -12.61 1.08
N ALA A 16 6.66 -11.78 1.21
CA ALA A 16 7.12 -11.28 2.51
C ALA A 16 6.00 -10.52 3.25
N GLY A 17 5.17 -9.76 2.54
CA GLY A 17 3.98 -9.12 3.12
C GLY A 17 2.99 -10.12 3.76
N ALA A 18 2.72 -11.25 3.10
CA ALA A 18 1.88 -12.32 3.66
C ALA A 18 2.51 -12.95 4.92
N PHE A 19 3.83 -13.17 4.92
CA PHE A 19 4.54 -13.71 6.08
C PHE A 19 4.60 -12.72 7.25
N SER A 20 4.72 -11.42 6.98
CA SER A 20 4.72 -10.38 8.02
C SER A 20 3.38 -10.35 8.77
N GLY A 21 2.25 -10.45 8.08
CA GLY A 21 0.93 -10.54 8.73
C GLY A 21 0.78 -11.78 9.63
N LEU A 22 1.31 -12.92 9.20
CA LEU A 22 1.33 -14.16 9.99
C LEU A 22 2.24 -14.05 11.21
N LEU A 23 3.43 -13.47 11.02
CA LEU A 23 4.41 -13.26 12.10
C LEU A 23 3.85 -12.30 13.15
N ALA A 24 3.21 -11.21 12.74
CA ALA A 24 2.55 -10.27 13.64
C ALA A 24 1.44 -10.92 14.47
N PHE A 25 0.66 -11.83 13.85
CA PHE A 25 -0.33 -12.63 14.57
C PHE A 25 0.30 -13.62 15.56
N ALA A 26 1.42 -14.25 15.22
CA ALA A 26 2.11 -15.15 16.15
C ALA A 26 2.70 -14.37 17.34
N ILE A 27 3.33 -13.21 17.09
CA ILE A 27 3.95 -12.37 18.12
C ILE A 27 2.91 -11.73 19.04
N SER A 28 1.67 -11.51 18.58
CA SER A 28 0.63 -10.98 19.47
C SER A 28 0.32 -11.90 20.66
N HIS A 29 0.62 -13.20 20.54
CA HIS A 29 0.49 -14.17 21.64
C HIS A 29 1.66 -14.11 22.64
N MET A 30 2.73 -13.35 22.33
CA MET A 30 3.89 -13.18 23.21
C MET A 30 3.70 -12.05 24.23
N ASN A 31 2.48 -11.54 24.40
CA ASN A 31 2.23 -10.45 25.34
C ASN A 31 2.54 -10.87 26.78
N GLY A 32 3.36 -10.07 27.48
CA GLY A 32 3.79 -10.34 28.86
C GLY A 32 4.98 -11.29 29.00
N ILE A 33 5.48 -11.88 27.89
CA ILE A 33 6.72 -12.67 27.92
C ILE A 33 7.89 -11.71 28.17
N GLY A 34 8.66 -11.98 29.22
CA GLY A 34 9.80 -11.14 29.61
C GLY A 34 9.42 -9.76 30.17
N GLY A 35 8.15 -9.56 30.54
CA GLY A 35 7.65 -8.26 31.00
C GLY A 35 7.51 -7.21 29.89
N LEU A 36 7.53 -7.65 28.62
CA LEU A 36 7.40 -6.77 27.46
C LEU A 36 6.04 -6.95 26.79
N GLU A 37 5.55 -5.86 26.22
CA GLU A 37 4.36 -5.85 25.39
C GLU A 37 4.62 -6.51 24.03
N ALA A 38 3.59 -7.11 23.43
CA ALA A 38 3.72 -7.80 22.14
C ALA A 38 4.30 -6.93 21.02
N TRP A 39 4.00 -5.63 20.99
CA TRP A 39 4.53 -4.72 19.96
C TRP A 39 6.05 -4.54 20.05
N SER A 40 6.64 -4.62 21.25
CA SER A 40 8.09 -4.52 21.45
C SER A 40 8.83 -5.75 20.90
N TRP A 41 8.21 -6.92 21.00
CA TRP A 41 8.74 -8.16 20.43
C TRP A 41 8.79 -8.13 18.90
N ILE A 42 7.86 -7.44 18.23
CA ILE A 42 7.90 -7.24 16.77
C ILE A 42 9.18 -6.51 16.38
N PHE A 43 9.46 -5.37 17.00
CA PHE A 43 10.67 -4.60 16.72
C PHE A 43 11.95 -5.37 17.06
N LEU A 44 11.95 -6.16 18.14
CA LEU A 44 13.13 -6.92 18.54
C LEU A 44 13.41 -8.05 17.56
N LEU A 45 12.40 -8.83 17.18
CA LEU A 45 12.56 -9.98 16.27
C LEU A 45 12.84 -9.52 14.83
N GLU A 46 12.03 -8.61 14.29
CA GLU A 46 12.23 -8.11 12.92
C GLU A 46 13.49 -7.24 12.82
N GLY A 47 13.77 -6.42 13.83
CA GLY A 47 14.96 -5.59 13.88
C GLY A 47 16.24 -6.43 13.95
N LEU A 48 16.28 -7.44 14.83
CA LEU A 48 17.44 -8.33 14.93
C LEU A 48 17.67 -9.12 13.64
N LEU A 49 16.61 -9.67 13.04
CA LEU A 49 16.70 -10.36 11.76
C LEU A 49 17.27 -9.42 10.68
N THR A 50 16.79 -8.18 10.63
CA THR A 50 17.28 -7.17 9.68
C THR A 50 18.76 -6.85 9.88
N VAL A 51 19.22 -6.74 11.13
CA VAL A 51 20.65 -6.53 11.45
C VAL A 51 21.49 -7.71 10.97
N VAL A 52 21.04 -8.95 11.20
CA VAL A 52 21.74 -10.15 10.73
C VAL A 52 21.82 -10.15 9.20
N VAL A 53 20.72 -9.86 8.51
CA VAL A 53 20.69 -9.77 7.04
C VAL A 53 21.60 -8.64 6.54
N ALA A 54 21.64 -7.49 7.22
CA ALA A 54 22.53 -6.39 6.87
C ALA A 54 24.01 -6.79 6.97
N ILE A 55 24.40 -7.47 8.05
CA ILE A 55 25.77 -7.97 8.23
C ILE A 55 26.12 -8.97 7.12
N ILE A 56 25.23 -9.92 6.80
CA ILE A 56 25.46 -10.87 5.71
C ILE A 56 25.57 -10.13 4.37
N SER A 57 24.68 -9.17 4.10
CA SER A 57 24.67 -8.40 2.86
C SER A 57 25.97 -7.62 2.66
N PHE A 58 26.58 -7.12 3.74
CA PHE A 58 27.87 -6.42 3.67
C PHE A 58 29.00 -7.31 3.13
N PHE A 59 28.97 -8.62 3.41
CA PHE A 59 29.98 -9.57 2.91
C PHE A 59 29.63 -10.18 1.55
N TRP A 60 28.37 -10.15 1.14
CA TRP A 60 27.88 -10.88 -0.03
C TRP A 60 27.49 -9.99 -1.21
N LEU A 61 27.11 -8.74 -0.96
CA LEU A 61 26.75 -7.81 -2.00
C LEU A 61 28.02 -7.36 -2.74
N VAL A 62 28.01 -7.51 -4.07
CA VAL A 62 29.06 -7.01 -4.94
C VAL A 62 28.55 -5.74 -5.62
N ASP A 63 29.29 -4.65 -5.52
CA ASP A 63 28.88 -3.35 -6.05
C ASP A 63 28.87 -3.31 -7.58
N PHE A 64 29.80 -4.02 -8.23
CA PHE A 64 29.97 -3.95 -9.67
C PHE A 64 30.31 -5.31 -10.31
N PRO A 65 29.92 -5.53 -11.58
CA PRO A 65 30.19 -6.78 -12.29
C PRO A 65 31.69 -7.11 -12.41
N ASP A 66 32.56 -6.12 -12.37
CA ASP A 66 34.02 -6.25 -12.45
C ASP A 66 34.65 -6.77 -11.15
N THR A 67 34.06 -6.43 -10.00
CA THR A 67 34.45 -6.90 -8.66
C THR A 67 33.76 -8.20 -8.25
N ALA A 68 32.84 -8.71 -9.09
CA ALA A 68 32.08 -9.93 -8.83
C ALA A 68 32.98 -11.16 -8.76
N THR A 69 33.08 -11.75 -7.57
CA THR A 69 33.87 -12.95 -7.28
C THR A 69 33.25 -14.24 -7.79
N PHE A 70 31.95 -14.23 -8.10
CA PHE A 70 31.21 -15.40 -8.60
C PHE A 70 31.21 -15.54 -10.12
N LEU A 71 31.64 -14.51 -10.87
CA LEU A 71 31.68 -14.54 -12.34
C LEU A 71 33.02 -15.07 -12.83
N THR A 72 32.99 -15.97 -13.81
CA THR A 72 34.19 -16.33 -14.58
C THR A 72 34.69 -15.13 -15.40
N PRO A 73 35.98 -15.08 -15.79
CA PRO A 73 36.50 -13.99 -16.62
C PRO A 73 35.73 -13.79 -17.94
N GLU A 74 35.26 -14.88 -18.54
CA GLU A 74 34.46 -14.88 -19.77
C GLU A 74 33.07 -14.29 -19.52
N GLU A 75 32.36 -14.73 -18.47
CA GLU A 75 31.06 -14.20 -18.09
C GLU A 75 31.13 -12.72 -17.69
N ARG A 76 32.18 -12.33 -16.96
CA ARG A 76 32.42 -10.93 -16.60
C ARG A 76 32.55 -10.06 -17.84
N THR A 77 33.33 -10.50 -18.81
CA THR A 77 33.51 -9.78 -20.09
C THR A 77 32.19 -9.68 -20.85
N PHE A 78 31.41 -10.76 -20.88
CA PHE A 78 30.08 -10.76 -21.50
C PHE A 78 29.10 -9.81 -20.80
N VAL A 79 29.05 -9.78 -19.47
CA VAL A 79 28.18 -8.89 -18.70
C VAL A 79 28.58 -7.43 -18.90
N MET A 80 29.88 -7.14 -18.89
CA MET A 80 30.42 -5.79 -19.17
C MET A 80 30.09 -5.34 -20.60
N TRP A 81 30.27 -6.23 -21.58
CA TRP A 81 29.89 -5.97 -22.96
C TRP A 81 28.39 -5.70 -23.06
N LYS A 82 27.55 -6.58 -22.50
CA LYS A 82 26.10 -6.41 -22.51
C LYS A 82 25.67 -5.10 -21.84
N LYS A 83 26.23 -4.77 -20.66
CA LYS A 83 25.95 -3.51 -19.95
C LYS A 83 26.20 -2.29 -20.83
N LYS A 84 27.28 -2.29 -21.63
CA LYS A 84 27.60 -1.20 -22.56
C LYS A 84 26.55 -1.01 -23.67
N TYR A 85 25.88 -2.09 -24.10
CA TYR A 85 24.89 -2.03 -25.19
C TYR A 85 23.42 -2.01 -24.72
N ASP A 86 23.13 -2.46 -23.48
CA ASP A 86 21.77 -2.46 -22.90
C ASP A 86 21.39 -1.11 -22.27
N ILE A 87 22.38 -0.32 -21.86
CA ILE A 87 22.14 1.08 -21.46
C ILE A 87 21.95 1.84 -22.76
N SER A 88 20.73 2.36 -23.01
CA SER A 88 20.52 3.33 -24.08
C SER A 88 21.59 4.41 -23.96
N SER A 89 22.04 4.98 -25.08
CA SER A 89 23.10 5.99 -25.19
C SER A 89 22.89 7.30 -24.40
N VAL A 90 22.00 7.29 -23.40
CA VAL A 90 21.54 8.38 -22.54
C VAL A 90 22.21 8.33 -21.15
N GLY A 91 22.98 7.28 -20.82
CA GLY A 91 23.46 7.03 -19.46
C GLY A 91 24.97 7.04 -19.22
N GLU A 92 25.81 7.40 -20.19
CA GLU A 92 27.29 7.44 -19.99
C GLU A 92 27.78 8.72 -19.30
N GLU A 93 26.95 9.74 -19.13
CA GLU A 93 27.37 10.98 -18.47
C GLU A 93 27.05 10.95 -16.97
N ASP A 94 28.03 10.51 -16.16
CA ASP A 94 28.11 10.72 -14.70
C ASP A 94 28.14 12.22 -14.29
N ILE A 95 27.84 13.13 -15.22
CA ILE A 95 27.78 14.56 -14.96
C ILE A 95 26.35 14.91 -14.57
N PHE A 96 26.11 14.87 -13.26
CA PHE A 96 24.89 15.42 -12.67
C PHE A 96 24.68 16.86 -13.18
N SER A 97 23.63 17.05 -13.98
CA SER A 97 23.27 18.36 -14.52
C SER A 97 21.86 18.72 -14.09
N VAL A 98 21.69 19.96 -13.60
CA VAL A 98 20.38 20.52 -13.22
C VAL A 98 19.40 20.53 -14.41
N ARG A 99 19.94 20.49 -15.64
CA ARG A 99 19.16 20.33 -16.87
C ARG A 99 18.36 19.03 -16.87
N HIS A 100 18.94 17.91 -16.41
CA HIS A 100 18.25 16.62 -16.36
C HIS A 100 17.08 16.63 -15.37
N ILE A 101 17.22 17.34 -14.25
CA ILE A 101 16.13 17.55 -13.27
C ILE A 101 14.97 18.33 -13.93
N ARG A 102 15.27 19.46 -14.57
CA ARG A 102 14.24 20.26 -15.25
C ARG A 102 13.55 19.49 -16.37
N ALA A 103 14.31 18.70 -17.13
CA ALA A 103 13.75 17.83 -18.16
C ALA A 103 12.79 16.79 -17.58
N ALA A 104 13.14 16.16 -16.46
CA ALA A 104 12.27 15.19 -15.79
C ALA A 104 10.94 15.82 -15.30
N PHE A 105 10.98 17.04 -14.75
CA PHE A 105 9.75 17.75 -14.36
C PHE A 105 8.92 18.25 -15.54
N ALA A 106 9.55 18.52 -16.69
CA ALA A 106 8.86 18.93 -17.92
C ALA A 106 8.28 17.75 -18.71
N ASP A 107 8.68 16.51 -18.38
CA ASP A 107 8.23 15.31 -19.09
C ASP A 107 6.85 14.86 -18.58
N TRP A 108 5.86 14.86 -19.47
CA TRP A 108 4.50 14.39 -19.19
C TRP A 108 4.46 12.90 -18.82
N GLN A 109 5.40 12.08 -19.31
CA GLN A 109 5.46 10.65 -18.99
C GLN A 109 5.78 10.41 -17.52
N VAL A 110 6.57 11.28 -16.91
CA VAL A 110 6.89 11.24 -15.47
C VAL A 110 5.62 11.50 -14.66
N TRP A 111 4.84 12.52 -15.03
CA TRP A 111 3.57 12.83 -14.35
C TRP A 111 2.53 11.73 -14.46
N ILE A 112 2.45 11.06 -15.61
CA ILE A 112 1.58 9.87 -15.76
C ILE A 112 2.05 8.72 -14.87
N HIS A 113 3.37 8.46 -14.81
CA HIS A 113 3.89 7.43 -13.91
C HIS A 113 3.62 7.76 -12.44
N ILE A 114 3.72 9.03 -12.03
CA ILE A 114 3.36 9.48 -10.68
C ILE A 114 1.89 9.18 -10.39
N LEU A 115 0.99 9.51 -11.32
CA LEU A 115 -0.45 9.25 -11.14
C LEU A 115 -0.73 7.74 -11.03
N ILE A 116 -0.13 6.93 -11.90
CA ILE A 116 -0.24 5.47 -11.83
C ILE A 116 0.29 4.95 -10.48
N TYR A 117 1.43 5.48 -10.01
CA TYR A 117 2.02 5.05 -8.74
C TYR A 117 1.16 5.42 -7.53
N ILE A 118 0.58 6.61 -7.50
CA ILE A 118 -0.39 7.02 -6.46
C ILE A 118 -1.60 6.08 -6.44
N SER A 119 -2.07 5.67 -7.62
CA SER A 119 -3.18 4.72 -7.76
C SER A 119 -2.86 3.41 -7.06
N ILE A 120 -1.64 2.89 -7.22
CA ILE A 120 -1.19 1.63 -6.60
C ILE A 120 -1.08 1.74 -5.07
N VAL A 121 -0.50 2.84 -4.57
CA VAL A 121 -0.19 2.97 -3.13
C VAL A 121 -1.44 3.24 -2.29
N ALA A 122 -2.41 3.98 -2.83
CA ALA A 122 -3.58 4.42 -2.06
C ALA A 122 -4.46 3.24 -1.58
N PRO A 123 -4.82 2.25 -2.41
CA PRO A 123 -5.56 1.09 -1.91
C PRO A 123 -4.72 0.08 -1.16
N LEU A 124 -3.42 -0.05 -1.46
CA LEU A 124 -2.54 -0.91 -0.66
C LEU A 124 -2.53 -0.46 0.81
N THR A 125 -2.40 0.85 1.02
CA THR A 125 -2.49 1.46 2.36
C THR A 125 -3.92 1.42 2.90
N GLY A 126 -4.93 1.64 2.05
CA GLY A 126 -6.34 1.55 2.41
C GLY A 126 -6.77 0.18 2.93
N ILE A 127 -6.34 -0.91 2.30
CA ILE A 127 -6.60 -2.27 2.79
C ILE A 127 -6.01 -2.42 4.19
N THR A 128 -4.78 -1.99 4.41
CA THR A 128 -4.14 -2.14 5.73
C THR A 128 -4.85 -1.30 6.81
N LEU A 129 -5.27 -0.08 6.47
CA LEU A 129 -5.86 0.86 7.43
C LEU A 129 -7.33 0.55 7.75
N PHE A 130 -8.11 0.14 6.75
CA PHE A 130 -9.56 -0.02 6.87
C PHE A 130 -10.01 -1.47 7.08
N LEU A 131 -9.19 -2.48 6.77
CA LEU A 131 -9.55 -3.87 7.06
C LEU A 131 -9.85 -4.21 8.55
N PRO A 132 -9.38 -3.48 9.60
CA PRO A 132 -9.78 -3.76 10.99
C PRO A 132 -11.22 -3.36 11.35
N PHE A 133 -12.20 -3.56 10.46
CA PHE A 133 -13.61 -3.34 10.77
C PHE A 133 -14.12 -4.38 11.79
N GLY A 134 -14.09 -4.01 13.07
CA GLY A 134 -14.67 -4.79 14.17
C GLY A 134 -13.84 -5.98 14.64
N TYR A 135 -12.62 -6.15 14.15
CA TYR A 135 -11.70 -7.21 14.56
C TYR A 135 -10.52 -6.68 15.37
N SER A 136 -9.91 -7.52 16.20
CA SER A 136 -8.67 -7.18 16.90
C SER A 136 -7.51 -7.00 15.92
N THR A 137 -6.53 -6.16 16.26
CA THR A 137 -5.37 -5.86 15.41
C THR A 137 -4.70 -7.12 14.85
N SER A 138 -4.58 -8.18 15.65
CA SER A 138 -3.98 -9.45 15.23
C SER A 138 -4.80 -10.17 14.16
N ILE A 139 -6.12 -10.22 14.32
CA ILE A 139 -7.01 -10.87 13.34
C ILE A 139 -7.03 -10.04 12.05
N SER A 140 -7.03 -8.72 12.14
CA SER A 140 -6.97 -7.84 10.98
C SER A 140 -5.70 -8.05 10.15
N GLN A 141 -4.54 -8.24 10.80
CA GLN A 141 -3.30 -8.60 10.11
C GLN A 141 -3.41 -9.96 9.39
N LEU A 142 -4.05 -10.95 10.03
CA LEU A 142 -4.29 -12.26 9.40
C LEU A 142 -5.19 -12.15 8.15
N LEU A 143 -6.19 -11.27 8.17
CA LEU A 143 -7.09 -11.03 7.04
C LEU A 143 -6.39 -10.37 5.84
N THR A 144 -5.19 -9.81 6.01
CA THR A 144 -4.38 -9.30 4.89
C THR A 144 -3.66 -10.41 4.12
N ILE A 145 -3.53 -11.62 4.68
CA ILE A 145 -2.80 -12.72 4.04
C ILE A 145 -3.45 -13.18 2.71
N PRO A 146 -4.78 -13.44 2.65
CA PRO A 146 -5.43 -13.85 1.41
C PRO A 146 -5.21 -12.89 0.22
N PRO A 147 -5.36 -11.55 0.35
CA PRO A 147 -5.09 -10.66 -0.78
C PRO A 147 -3.62 -10.68 -1.22
N TYR A 148 -2.64 -10.82 -0.32
CA TYR A 148 -1.23 -10.95 -0.71
C TYR A 148 -0.93 -12.26 -1.46
N ILE A 149 -1.55 -13.38 -1.05
CA ILE A 149 -1.41 -14.66 -1.76
C ILE A 149 -2.01 -14.55 -3.16
N CYS A 150 -3.22 -14.00 -3.28
CA CYS A 150 -3.86 -13.78 -4.58
C CYS A 150 -3.00 -12.88 -5.49
N ALA A 151 -2.49 -11.77 -4.97
CA ALA A 151 -1.61 -10.86 -5.69
C ALA A 151 -0.34 -11.56 -6.20
N THR A 152 0.27 -12.40 -5.35
CA THR A 152 1.46 -13.19 -5.71
C THR A 152 1.16 -14.17 -6.85
N ILE A 153 0.05 -14.92 -6.77
CA ILE A 153 -0.35 -15.86 -7.82
C ILE A 153 -0.59 -15.12 -9.14
N VAL A 154 -1.34 -14.01 -9.11
CA VAL A 154 -1.63 -13.21 -10.30
C VAL A 154 -0.35 -12.68 -10.92
N LEU A 155 0.58 -12.15 -10.11
CA LEU A 155 1.89 -11.65 -10.57
C LEU A 155 2.67 -12.72 -11.35
N PHE A 156 2.82 -13.92 -10.78
CA PHE A 156 3.56 -15.00 -11.44
C PHE A 156 2.89 -15.51 -12.71
N VAL A 157 1.56 -15.63 -12.70
CA VAL A 157 0.78 -16.03 -13.87
C VAL A 157 0.96 -14.99 -14.99
N PHE A 158 0.74 -13.71 -14.69
CA PHE A 158 0.87 -12.63 -15.68
C PHE A 158 2.29 -12.55 -16.25
N ALA A 159 3.31 -12.62 -15.40
CA ALA A 159 4.70 -12.56 -15.84
C ALA A 159 5.08 -13.74 -16.72
N HIS A 160 4.65 -14.96 -16.36
CA HIS A 160 4.92 -16.17 -17.13
C HIS A 160 4.24 -16.14 -18.50
N TYR A 161 2.95 -15.79 -18.55
CA TYR A 161 2.22 -15.71 -19.82
C TYR A 161 2.68 -14.55 -20.70
N SER A 162 3.05 -13.40 -20.11
CA SER A 162 3.61 -12.27 -20.85
C SER A 162 4.92 -12.63 -21.53
N ASP A 163 5.82 -13.33 -20.83
CA ASP A 163 7.08 -13.79 -21.40
C ASP A 163 6.86 -14.93 -22.42
N LYS A 164 5.93 -15.87 -22.18
CA LYS A 164 5.62 -16.97 -23.11
C LYS A 164 5.02 -16.49 -24.43
N LEU A 165 4.05 -15.59 -24.37
CA LEU A 165 3.37 -15.07 -25.55
C LEU A 165 4.21 -14.04 -26.30
N LYS A 166 5.30 -13.53 -25.68
CA LYS A 166 6.14 -12.44 -26.21
C LYS A 166 5.34 -11.17 -26.57
N MET A 167 4.10 -11.07 -26.11
CA MET A 167 3.21 -9.93 -26.30
C MET A 167 3.13 -9.18 -24.97
N ARG A 168 3.76 -8.02 -24.89
CA ARG A 168 3.76 -7.19 -23.67
C ARG A 168 2.51 -6.31 -23.57
N SER A 169 2.04 -5.81 -24.71
CA SER A 169 0.95 -4.82 -24.79
C SER A 169 -0.34 -5.26 -24.09
N PRO A 170 -0.87 -6.48 -24.28
CA PRO A 170 -2.13 -6.89 -23.64
C PRO A 170 -2.05 -6.86 -22.10
N PHE A 171 -0.95 -7.33 -21.52
CA PHE A 171 -0.76 -7.38 -20.07
C PHE A 171 -0.62 -5.98 -19.47
N ILE A 172 0.08 -5.08 -20.17
CA ILE A 172 0.20 -3.68 -19.77
C ILE A 172 -1.17 -2.99 -19.84
N LEU A 173 -1.94 -3.21 -20.90
CA LEU A 173 -3.28 -2.65 -21.05
C LEU A 173 -4.23 -3.16 -19.97
N THR A 174 -4.21 -4.45 -19.63
CA THR A 174 -5.00 -4.99 -18.52
C THR A 174 -4.63 -4.32 -17.20
N GLY A 175 -3.33 -4.16 -16.91
CA GLY A 175 -2.88 -3.44 -15.72
C GLY A 175 -3.36 -1.98 -15.69
N LEU A 176 -3.23 -1.26 -16.81
CA LEU A 176 -3.69 0.12 -16.95
C LEU A 176 -5.22 0.24 -16.75
N LEU A 177 -6.00 -0.71 -17.24
CA LEU A 177 -7.45 -0.73 -17.02
C LEU A 177 -7.80 -0.97 -15.55
N MET A 178 -7.08 -1.86 -14.86
CA MET A 178 -7.25 -2.07 -13.42
C MET A 178 -6.94 -0.80 -12.63
N TYR A 179 -5.85 -0.10 -12.96
CA TYR A 179 -5.51 1.19 -12.35
C TYR A 179 -6.54 2.28 -12.66
N GLY A 180 -7.11 2.28 -13.87
CA GLY A 180 -8.18 3.21 -14.24
C GLY A 180 -9.44 3.03 -13.38
N LEU A 181 -9.84 1.77 -13.14
CA LEU A 181 -10.95 1.45 -12.24
C LEU A 181 -10.64 1.89 -10.79
N GLU A 182 -9.41 1.68 -10.35
CA GLU A 182 -8.95 2.07 -9.02
C GLU A 182 -9.00 3.60 -8.81
N LEU A 183 -8.48 4.37 -9.77
CA LEU A 183 -8.58 5.83 -9.78
C LEU A 183 -10.02 6.33 -9.75
N MET A 184 -10.93 5.63 -10.42
CA MET A 184 -12.36 5.95 -10.38
C MET A 184 -12.91 5.80 -8.96
N PHE A 185 -12.59 4.72 -8.24
CA PHE A 185 -13.02 4.55 -6.85
C PHE A 185 -12.43 5.61 -5.91
N VAL A 186 -11.15 5.93 -6.07
CA VAL A 186 -10.49 7.01 -5.30
C VAL A 186 -11.19 8.34 -5.58
N GLY A 187 -11.48 8.64 -6.85
CA GLY A 187 -12.20 9.86 -7.26
C GLY A 187 -13.60 9.95 -6.66
N ILE A 188 -14.36 8.84 -6.65
CA ILE A 188 -15.68 8.77 -6.00
C ILE A 188 -15.54 9.06 -4.50
N GLY A 189 -14.55 8.47 -3.83
CA GLY A 189 -14.31 8.71 -2.41
C GLY A 189 -13.99 10.18 -2.10
N LEU A 190 -13.12 10.81 -2.90
CA LEU A 190 -12.76 12.22 -2.76
C LEU A 190 -13.94 13.19 -2.96
N ILE A 191 -14.95 12.80 -3.75
CA ILE A 191 -16.18 13.59 -3.94
C ILE A 191 -17.20 13.29 -2.84
N PHE A 192 -17.39 12.02 -2.52
CA PHE A 192 -18.41 11.58 -1.57
C PHE A 192 -18.11 12.04 -0.14
N VAL A 193 -16.86 11.96 0.31
CA VAL A 193 -16.49 12.31 1.69
C VAL A 193 -16.80 13.78 2.02
N PRO A 194 -16.39 14.79 1.23
CA PRO A 194 -16.77 16.18 1.48
C PRO A 194 -18.28 16.41 1.45
N ILE A 195 -19.01 15.74 0.55
CA ILE A 195 -20.48 15.83 0.49
C ILE A 195 -21.09 15.26 1.76
N ALA A 196 -20.66 14.07 2.20
CA ALA A 196 -21.14 13.45 3.42
C ALA A 196 -20.84 14.33 4.64
N VAL A 197 -19.62 14.87 4.75
CA VAL A 197 -19.24 15.82 5.82
C VAL A 197 -20.13 17.06 5.79
N PHE A 198 -20.39 17.63 4.61
CA PHE A 198 -21.26 18.81 4.48
C PHE A 198 -22.70 18.50 4.88
N VAL A 199 -23.25 17.37 4.41
CA VAL A 199 -24.60 16.91 4.76
C VAL A 199 -24.71 16.65 6.26
N TYR A 200 -23.75 15.95 6.86
CA TYR A 200 -23.73 15.68 8.31
C TYR A 200 -23.61 16.96 9.12
N LYS A 201 -22.74 17.89 8.73
CA LYS A 201 -22.67 19.22 9.37
C LYS A 201 -24.00 19.97 9.27
N ARG A 202 -24.65 19.96 8.11
CA ARG A 202 -25.95 20.62 7.91
C ARG A 202 -27.06 19.98 8.76
N ILE A 203 -27.13 18.64 8.80
CA ILE A 203 -28.11 17.91 9.61
C ILE A 203 -27.87 18.18 11.10
N ASN A 204 -26.62 18.10 11.57
CA ASN A 204 -26.27 18.38 12.96
C ASN A 204 -26.61 19.84 13.33
N ALA A 205 -26.30 20.82 12.48
CA ALA A 205 -26.65 22.22 12.72
C ALA A 205 -28.17 22.46 12.76
N GLN A 206 -28.95 21.78 11.91
CA GLN A 206 -30.41 21.84 11.96
C GLN A 206 -30.97 21.22 13.25
N ARG A 207 -30.40 20.11 13.72
CA ARG A 207 -30.77 19.47 15.00
C ARG A 207 -30.45 20.37 16.19
N ASP A 208 -29.25 20.97 16.21
CA ASP A 208 -28.85 21.91 17.26
C ASP A 208 -29.77 23.15 17.31
N ALA A 209 -30.20 23.66 16.15
CA ALA A 209 -31.14 24.77 16.08
C ALA A 209 -32.55 24.39 16.58
N ALA A 210 -33.04 23.20 16.20
CA ALA A 210 -34.33 22.68 16.67
C ALA A 210 -34.35 22.45 18.19
N GLU A 211 -33.25 21.93 18.75
CA GLU A 211 -33.08 21.72 20.18
C GLU A 211 -33.06 23.05 20.97
N ARG A 212 -32.36 24.07 20.46
CA ARG A 212 -32.38 25.43 21.04
C ARG A 212 -33.79 26.03 21.05
N LEU A 213 -34.53 25.92 19.94
CA LEU A 213 -35.90 26.44 19.85
C LEU A 213 -36.90 25.69 20.75
N ALA A 214 -36.67 24.39 21.02
CA ALA A 214 -37.47 23.63 21.97
C ALA A 214 -37.19 24.08 23.41
N LEU A 215 -35.92 24.30 23.76
CA LEU A 215 -35.51 24.84 25.06
C LEU A 215 -36.07 26.25 25.31
N GLU A 216 -36.01 27.14 24.31
CA GLU A 216 -36.60 28.49 24.38
C GLU A 216 -38.12 28.46 24.57
N ARG A 217 -38.81 27.48 23.99
CA ARG A 217 -40.26 27.26 24.19
C ARG A 217 -40.62 26.59 25.52
N GLY A 218 -39.64 26.23 26.33
CA GLY A 218 -39.86 25.50 27.59
C GLY A 218 -40.28 24.04 27.40
N GLU A 219 -40.17 23.50 26.18
CA GLU A 219 -40.44 22.10 25.87
C GLU A 219 -39.26 21.25 26.36
N LYS A 220 -39.34 20.73 27.59
CA LYS A 220 -38.44 19.66 28.03
C LYS A 220 -38.86 18.35 27.34
N ILE A 221 -38.36 18.13 26.14
CA ILE A 221 -38.58 16.86 25.43
C ILE A 221 -37.65 15.80 26.04
N GLN A 222 -38.09 15.24 27.16
CA GLN A 222 -37.36 14.22 27.90
C GLN A 222 -37.80 12.84 27.38
N TYR A 223 -37.23 12.41 26.26
CA TYR A 223 -37.44 11.06 25.73
C TYR A 223 -36.96 10.01 26.73
N SER A 224 -37.70 8.91 26.89
CA SER A 224 -37.23 7.78 27.67
C SER A 224 -36.08 7.06 26.96
N ASN A 225 -35.23 6.35 27.72
CA ASN A 225 -34.12 5.57 27.13
C ASN A 225 -34.58 4.49 26.14
N GLN A 226 -35.83 4.04 26.25
CA GLN A 226 -36.41 3.04 25.35
C GLN A 226 -36.86 3.67 24.03
N GLU A 227 -37.50 4.83 24.07
CA GLU A 227 -37.88 5.61 22.88
C GLU A 227 -36.66 6.09 22.08
N LEU A 228 -35.59 6.50 22.76
CA LEU A 228 -34.32 6.88 22.10
C LEU A 228 -33.68 5.69 21.37
N ARG A 229 -33.78 4.48 21.93
CA ARG A 229 -33.29 3.26 21.28
C ARG A 229 -34.14 2.86 20.07
N GLU A 230 -35.45 3.05 20.13
CA GLU A 230 -36.36 2.80 19.01
C GLU A 230 -36.15 3.81 17.86
N LEU A 231 -35.81 5.05 18.19
CA LEU A 231 -35.52 6.11 17.21
C LEU A 231 -34.16 5.95 16.52
N GLY A 232 -33.18 5.27 17.16
CA GLY A 232 -31.88 5.00 16.58
C GLY A 232 -31.15 6.26 16.10
N ASP A 233 -30.85 6.33 14.81
CA ASP A 233 -30.15 7.45 14.15
C ASP A 233 -31.03 8.71 13.96
N ARG A 234 -32.35 8.53 14.06
CA ARG A 234 -33.34 9.62 14.08
C ARG A 234 -33.48 10.26 15.45
N ALA A 235 -32.84 9.71 16.48
CA ALA A 235 -32.92 10.27 17.81
C ALA A 235 -32.38 11.72 17.82
N PRO A 236 -33.09 12.67 18.46
CA PRO A 236 -32.69 14.07 18.42
C PRO A 236 -31.36 14.36 19.13
N ASN A 237 -30.90 13.48 20.02
CA ASN A 237 -29.58 13.53 20.65
C ASN A 237 -28.47 12.88 19.79
N PHE A 238 -28.82 12.15 18.72
CA PHE A 238 -27.83 11.53 17.85
C PHE A 238 -27.15 12.59 17.00
N ARG A 239 -25.81 12.55 16.95
CA ARG A 239 -24.99 13.41 16.10
C ARG A 239 -24.15 12.54 15.18
N TYR A 240 -24.25 12.79 13.88
CA TYR A 240 -23.41 12.10 12.91
C TYR A 240 -21.97 12.58 13.09
N THR A 241 -21.05 11.64 13.22
CA THR A 241 -19.60 11.89 13.29
C THR A 241 -18.93 11.05 12.21
N LEU A 242 -17.96 11.66 11.52
CA LEU A 242 -17.18 11.10 10.43
C LEU A 242 -15.70 11.27 10.79
#